data_AF-A0A078KS78-F1
#
_entry.id   AF-A0A078KS78-F1
#
_cell.length_a   1.000
_cell.length_b   1.000
_cell.length_c   1.000
_cell.angle_alpha   90.00
_cell.angle_beta   90.00
_cell.angle_gamma   90.00
#
_symmetry.space_group_name_H-M   'P 1'
#
loop_
_entity.id
_entity.type
_entity.pdbx_description
1 polymer ?
#
loop_
_entity_poly.entity_id
_entity_poly.type
_entity_poly.pdbx_seq_one_letter_code
_entity_poly.pdbx_strand_id
1 'polypeptide(L)'
;MMKKKILSLLPLIFMLLCQLAYAKDDVGRQIEAKLDKAATNLMENKDIPQSWQLMVEVSQMLKVHPEYNDGEIAEGIADVLTTLLTKPWKYANPYFTGKNSMEFNHFVLDHINEIYTVEDLKTVKKNIMNGCNQEQFTICKQLITKINDAIALQP
;
A
#
# COMPACT_ATOMS: atom_id res chain seq x y z
N MET A 1 -26.92 53.70 16.79
CA MET A 1 -26.90 52.30 17.28
C MET A 1 -26.72 51.35 16.09
N MET A 2 -25.49 50.99 15.74
CA MET A 2 -25.20 49.99 14.70
C MET A 2 -23.92 49.23 15.10
N LYS A 3 -24.05 48.35 16.08
CA LYS A 3 -23.08 47.30 16.41
C LYS A 3 -23.92 46.08 16.79
N LYS A 4 -23.51 44.88 16.37
CA LYS A 4 -24.18 43.57 16.56
C LYS A 4 -25.03 43.06 15.39
N LYS A 5 -24.47 42.89 14.18
CA LYS A 5 -25.05 41.96 13.18
C LYS A 5 -24.03 41.19 12.31
N ILE A 6 -22.75 41.13 12.70
CA ILE A 6 -21.72 40.41 11.91
C ILE A 6 -20.94 39.43 12.80
N LEU A 7 -21.64 38.73 13.71
CA LEU A 7 -21.01 37.67 14.53
C LEU A 7 -21.87 36.40 14.57
N SER A 8 -22.71 36.18 13.56
CA SER A 8 -23.64 35.04 13.52
C SER A 8 -23.60 34.24 12.23
N LEU A 9 -22.64 34.51 11.32
CA LEU A 9 -22.48 33.80 10.04
C LEU A 9 -21.25 32.87 10.00
N LEU A 10 -20.35 32.96 10.99
CA LEU A 10 -19.19 32.07 11.11
C LEU A 10 -19.51 30.57 11.26
N PRO A 11 -20.55 30.13 12.01
CA PRO A 11 -20.79 28.69 12.14
C PRO A 11 -21.38 28.05 10.87
N LEU A 12 -22.06 28.82 10.00
CA LEU A 12 -22.59 28.30 8.74
C LEU A 12 -21.48 28.05 7.70
N ILE A 13 -20.45 28.91 7.67
CA ILE A 13 -19.30 28.73 6.79
C ILE A 13 -18.48 27.51 7.23
N PHE A 14 -18.38 27.24 8.53
CA PHE A 14 -17.67 26.06 9.04
C PHE A 14 -18.42 24.74 8.73
N MET A 15 -19.76 24.71 8.79
CA MET A 15 -20.54 23.52 8.39
C MET A 15 -20.47 23.23 6.88
N LEU A 16 -20.40 24.24 6.03
CA LEU A 16 -20.26 24.07 4.57
C LEU A 16 -18.87 23.56 4.16
N LEU A 17 -17.82 23.91 4.90
CA LEU A 17 -16.46 23.42 4.63
C LEU A 17 -16.25 21.95 5.06
N CYS A 18 -16.98 21.47 6.08
CA CYS A 18 -16.91 20.06 6.47
C CYS A 18 -17.55 19.10 5.45
N GLN A 19 -18.51 19.55 4.65
CA GLN A 19 -19.17 18.69 3.65
C GLN A 19 -18.34 18.50 2.37
N LEU A 20 -17.33 19.35 2.14
CA LEU A 20 -16.39 19.21 1.04
C LEU A 20 -15.21 18.26 1.35
N ALA A 21 -15.10 17.79 2.59
CA ALA A 21 -13.97 16.96 3.04
C ALA A 21 -14.15 15.45 2.76
N TYR A 22 -15.32 14.98 2.31
CA TYR A 22 -15.61 13.53 2.20
C TYR A 22 -16.32 13.11 0.90
N ALA A 23 -16.05 13.79 -0.20
CA ALA A 23 -16.32 13.21 -1.52
C ALA A 23 -15.02 12.54 -2.00
N LYS A 24 -14.91 11.21 -1.83
CA LYS A 24 -13.84 10.42 -2.45
C LYS A 24 -13.92 10.67 -3.95
N ASP A 25 -12.90 11.31 -4.53
CA ASP A 25 -12.92 11.64 -5.95
C ASP A 25 -12.90 10.35 -6.80
N ASP A 26 -12.98 10.50 -8.11
CA ASP A 26 -12.95 9.36 -9.02
C ASP A 26 -11.65 8.53 -8.90
N VAL A 27 -10.53 9.17 -8.54
CA VAL A 27 -9.22 8.52 -8.39
C VAL A 27 -9.19 7.65 -7.14
N GLY A 28 -9.62 8.18 -5.99
CA GLY A 28 -9.67 7.42 -4.74
C GLY A 28 -10.51 6.13 -4.88
N ARG A 29 -11.66 6.21 -5.57
CA ARG A 29 -12.51 5.05 -5.86
C ARG A 29 -11.86 4.05 -6.83
N GLN A 30 -11.11 4.54 -7.81
CA GLN A 30 -10.36 3.67 -8.71
C GLN A 30 -9.23 2.92 -7.98
N ILE A 31 -8.56 3.55 -7.01
CA ILE A 31 -7.54 2.89 -6.18
C ILE A 31 -8.18 1.76 -5.37
N GLU A 32 -9.26 2.06 -4.66
CA GLU A 32 -10.01 1.04 -3.90
C GLU A 32 -10.44 -0.14 -4.76
N ALA A 33 -11.05 0.13 -5.92
CA ALA A 33 -11.50 -0.92 -6.82
C ALA A 33 -10.36 -1.84 -7.29
N LYS A 34 -9.14 -1.29 -7.45
CA LYS A 34 -7.94 -2.08 -7.78
C LYS A 34 -7.47 -2.92 -6.59
N LEU A 35 -7.48 -2.37 -5.39
CA LEU A 35 -7.15 -3.09 -4.15
C LEU A 35 -8.15 -4.23 -3.91
N ASP A 36 -9.46 -3.96 -4.01
CA ASP A 36 -10.53 -4.95 -3.89
C ASP A 36 -10.38 -6.08 -4.91
N LYS A 37 -10.05 -5.73 -6.16
CA LYS A 37 -9.82 -6.71 -7.21
C LYS A 37 -8.60 -7.57 -6.92
N ALA A 38 -7.50 -6.96 -6.46
CA ALA A 38 -6.30 -7.69 -6.07
C ALA A 38 -6.56 -8.63 -4.88
N ALA A 39 -7.28 -8.15 -3.85
CA ALA A 39 -7.67 -8.93 -2.69
C ALA A 39 -8.57 -10.12 -3.06
N THR A 40 -9.58 -9.89 -3.93
CA THR A 40 -10.46 -10.94 -4.44
C THR A 40 -9.67 -12.03 -5.17
N ASN A 41 -8.78 -11.64 -6.09
CA ASN A 41 -7.91 -12.58 -6.79
C ASN A 41 -7.09 -13.43 -5.81
N LEU A 42 -6.56 -12.81 -4.75
CA LEU A 42 -5.72 -13.49 -3.75
C LEU A 42 -6.52 -14.42 -2.84
N MET A 43 -7.74 -14.02 -2.45
CA MET A 43 -8.67 -14.85 -1.69
C MET A 43 -9.07 -16.11 -2.47
N GLU A 44 -9.28 -15.98 -3.78
CA GLU A 44 -9.54 -17.12 -4.68
C GLU A 44 -8.28 -17.90 -5.09
N ASN A 45 -7.09 -17.41 -4.69
CA ASN A 45 -5.79 -17.92 -5.11
C ASN A 45 -5.64 -18.03 -6.64
N LYS A 46 -6.16 -17.04 -7.37
CA LYS A 46 -6.09 -16.89 -8.83
C LYS A 46 -5.36 -15.60 -9.20
N ASP A 47 -4.94 -15.51 -10.46
CA ASP A 47 -4.46 -14.27 -11.08
C ASP A 47 -3.41 -13.50 -10.28
N ILE A 48 -2.54 -14.21 -9.54
CA ILE A 48 -1.48 -13.62 -8.70
C ILE A 48 -0.60 -12.63 -9.50
N PRO A 49 -0.18 -12.91 -10.75
CA PRO A 49 0.54 -11.92 -11.55
C PRO A 49 -0.28 -10.65 -11.83
N GLN A 50 -1.59 -10.79 -12.06
CA GLN A 50 -2.45 -9.62 -12.27
C GLN A 50 -2.56 -8.79 -11.00
N SER A 51 -2.63 -9.41 -9.82
CA SER A 51 -2.65 -8.68 -8.55
C SER A 51 -1.36 -7.89 -8.31
N TRP A 52 -0.19 -8.42 -8.69
CA TRP A 52 1.05 -7.63 -8.69
C TRP A 52 0.99 -6.44 -9.65
N GLN A 53 0.44 -6.64 -10.86
CA GLN A 53 0.27 -5.57 -11.83
C GLN A 53 -0.66 -4.47 -11.31
N LEU A 54 -1.76 -4.84 -10.64
CA LEU A 54 -2.66 -3.88 -9.99
C LEU A 54 -1.93 -3.06 -8.92
N MET A 55 -1.03 -3.67 -8.13
CA MET A 55 -0.24 -2.92 -7.15
C MET A 55 0.75 -1.95 -7.79
N VAL A 56 1.32 -2.28 -8.95
CA VAL A 56 2.15 -1.34 -9.71
C VAL A 56 1.30 -0.14 -10.13
N GLU A 57 0.10 -0.37 -10.67
CA GLU A 57 -0.83 0.70 -11.07
C GLU A 57 -1.24 1.57 -9.88
N VAL A 58 -1.58 0.96 -8.73
CA VAL A 58 -1.87 1.70 -7.50
C VAL A 58 -0.68 2.57 -7.09
N SER A 59 0.55 2.04 -7.09
CA SER A 59 1.73 2.85 -6.76
C SER A 59 1.93 4.05 -7.70
N GLN A 60 1.61 3.89 -8.98
CA GLN A 60 1.71 4.96 -9.98
C GLN A 60 0.64 6.02 -9.76
N MET A 61 -0.58 5.62 -9.38
CA MET A 61 -1.66 6.55 -9.04
C MET A 61 -1.31 7.35 -7.78
N LEU A 62 -0.81 6.68 -6.73
CA LEU A 62 -0.43 7.33 -5.47
C LEU A 62 0.79 8.25 -5.60
N LYS A 63 1.68 8.00 -6.57
CA LYS A 63 2.75 8.93 -6.89
C LYS A 63 2.21 10.29 -7.35
N VAL A 64 1.08 10.28 -8.09
CA VAL A 64 0.42 11.50 -8.57
C VAL A 64 -0.53 12.07 -7.51
N HIS A 65 -1.16 11.19 -6.74
CA HIS A 65 -2.17 11.51 -5.74
C HIS A 65 -1.79 10.96 -4.35
N PRO A 66 -0.72 11.49 -3.72
CA PRO A 66 -0.23 10.99 -2.44
C PRO A 66 -1.23 11.19 -1.29
N GLU A 67 -2.20 12.10 -1.44
CA GLU A 67 -3.29 12.33 -0.49
C GLU A 67 -4.15 11.08 -0.23
N TYR A 68 -4.14 10.10 -1.14
CA TYR A 68 -4.85 8.83 -0.96
C TYR A 68 -4.04 7.78 -0.24
N ASN A 69 -2.74 8.00 0.03
CA ASN A 69 -1.92 7.03 0.75
C ASN A 69 -2.04 7.19 2.28
N ASP A 70 -3.26 7.08 2.80
CA ASP A 70 -3.58 7.22 4.22
C ASP A 70 -4.81 6.37 4.60
N GLY A 71 -4.99 6.14 5.90
CA GLY A 71 -6.12 5.44 6.49
C GLY A 71 -6.41 4.10 5.82
N GLU A 72 -7.68 3.91 5.45
CA GLU A 72 -8.20 2.67 4.85
C GLU A 72 -7.45 2.23 3.58
N ILE A 73 -6.98 3.17 2.74
CA ILE A 73 -6.25 2.80 1.53
C ILE A 73 -4.85 2.27 1.88
N ALA A 74 -4.15 2.92 2.81
CA ALA A 74 -2.83 2.45 3.27
C ALA A 74 -2.94 1.04 3.89
N GLU A 75 -3.93 0.84 4.76
CA GLU A 75 -4.21 -0.47 5.36
C GLU A 75 -4.52 -1.53 4.28
N GLY A 76 -5.36 -1.21 3.28
CA GLY A 76 -5.66 -2.11 2.17
C GLY A 76 -4.44 -2.44 1.30
N ILE A 77 -3.53 -1.50 1.10
CA ILE A 77 -2.24 -1.73 0.43
C ILE A 77 -1.39 -2.72 1.23
N ALA A 78 -1.28 -2.52 2.54
CA ALA A 78 -0.54 -3.40 3.42
C ALA A 78 -1.10 -4.82 3.40
N ASP A 79 -2.42 -4.99 3.48
CA ASP A 79 -3.09 -6.29 3.41
C ASP A 79 -2.78 -7.03 2.11
N VAL A 80 -2.93 -6.35 0.98
CA VAL A 80 -2.68 -6.92 -0.35
C VAL A 80 -1.20 -7.26 -0.52
N LEU A 81 -0.28 -6.37 -0.15
CA LEU A 81 1.16 -6.61 -0.26
C LEU A 81 1.62 -7.75 0.65
N THR A 82 1.12 -7.80 1.89
CA THR A 82 1.36 -8.92 2.82
C THR A 82 1.00 -10.24 2.14
N THR A 83 -0.23 -10.31 1.62
CA THR A 83 -0.76 -11.53 1.01
C THR A 83 -0.03 -11.89 -0.28
N LEU A 84 0.41 -10.92 -1.07
CA LEU A 84 1.21 -11.16 -2.28
C LEU A 84 2.60 -11.70 -1.96
N LEU A 85 3.25 -11.16 -0.93
CA LEU A 85 4.60 -11.52 -0.53
C LEU A 85 4.66 -12.93 0.11
N THR A 86 3.55 -13.44 0.64
CA THR A 86 3.44 -14.85 1.09
C THR A 86 3.27 -15.84 -0.07
N LYS A 87 3.02 -15.37 -1.30
CA LYS A 87 2.98 -16.24 -2.50
C LYS A 87 4.41 -16.57 -2.99
N PRO A 88 4.57 -17.61 -3.84
CA PRO A 88 5.89 -17.98 -4.37
C PRO A 88 6.59 -16.83 -5.08
N TRP A 89 7.88 -16.62 -4.74
CA TRP A 89 8.66 -15.46 -5.21
C TRP A 89 8.76 -15.31 -6.73
N LYS A 90 8.60 -16.41 -7.49
CA LYS A 90 8.57 -16.36 -8.97
C LYS A 90 7.53 -15.37 -9.52
N TYR A 91 6.46 -15.10 -8.78
CA TYR A 91 5.44 -14.12 -9.16
C TYR A 91 5.85 -12.68 -8.84
N ALA A 92 6.57 -12.47 -7.74
CA ALA A 92 7.09 -11.16 -7.35
C ALA A 92 8.30 -10.76 -8.21
N ASN A 93 9.17 -11.70 -8.54
CA ASN A 93 10.50 -11.46 -9.12
C ASN A 93 10.51 -10.49 -10.32
N PRO A 94 9.60 -10.58 -11.31
CA PRO A 94 9.59 -9.65 -12.44
C PRO A 94 9.39 -8.17 -12.05
N TYR A 95 8.66 -7.92 -10.96
CA TYR A 95 8.33 -6.58 -10.49
C TYR A 95 9.45 -5.92 -9.69
N PHE A 96 10.31 -6.73 -9.04
CA PHE A 96 11.45 -6.22 -8.25
C PHE A 96 12.76 -6.11 -9.05
N THR A 97 12.93 -6.96 -10.07
CA THR A 97 14.19 -7.10 -10.82
C THR A 97 14.19 -6.46 -12.22
N GLY A 98 13.04 -5.92 -12.65
CA GLY A 98 12.88 -5.22 -13.93
C GLY A 98 13.58 -3.86 -13.98
N LYS A 99 13.79 -3.32 -15.20
CA LYS A 99 14.51 -2.04 -15.42
C LYS A 99 13.89 -0.83 -14.71
N ASN A 100 12.58 -0.83 -14.47
CA ASN A 100 11.83 0.28 -13.88
C ASN A 100 11.23 -0.11 -12.52
N SER A 101 11.88 -1.03 -11.80
CA SER A 101 11.37 -1.50 -10.51
C SER A 101 11.65 -0.55 -9.35
N MET A 102 12.54 0.44 -9.51
CA MET A 102 13.03 1.24 -8.39
C MET A 102 11.91 1.98 -7.65
N GLU A 103 11.00 2.64 -8.35
CA GLU A 103 9.87 3.32 -7.71
C GLU A 103 8.93 2.35 -7.00
N PHE A 104 8.61 1.23 -7.65
CA PHE A 104 7.75 0.21 -7.05
C PHE A 104 8.41 -0.46 -5.84
N ASN A 105 9.74 -0.63 -5.87
CA ASN A 105 10.51 -1.16 -4.76
C ASN A 105 10.40 -0.25 -3.52
N HIS A 106 10.52 1.07 -3.70
CA HIS A 106 10.31 2.02 -2.59
C HIS A 106 8.88 1.95 -2.07
N PHE A 107 7.89 1.94 -2.97
CA PHE A 107 6.49 1.78 -2.59
C PHE A 107 6.26 0.53 -1.72
N VAL A 108 6.81 -0.63 -2.10
CA VAL A 108 6.68 -1.85 -1.28
C VAL A 108 7.42 -1.71 0.05
N LEU A 109 8.62 -1.14 0.06
CA LEU A 109 9.39 -0.95 1.30
C LEU A 109 8.67 -0.03 2.29
N ASP A 110 7.93 0.96 1.82
CA ASP A 110 7.21 1.90 2.70
C ASP A 110 6.03 1.21 3.42
N HIS A 111 5.38 0.24 2.78
CA HIS A 111 4.20 -0.44 3.34
C HIS A 111 4.50 -1.80 3.99
N ILE A 112 5.69 -2.37 3.83
CA ILE A 112 6.02 -3.70 4.39
C ILE A 112 6.02 -3.75 5.93
N ASN A 113 6.19 -2.59 6.57
CA ASN A 113 6.18 -2.50 8.04
C ASN A 113 4.78 -2.69 8.63
N GLU A 114 3.75 -2.66 7.79
CA GLU A 114 2.35 -2.84 8.18
C GLU A 114 1.91 -4.32 8.09
N ILE A 115 2.85 -5.26 7.82
CA ILE A 115 2.56 -6.70 7.92
C ILE A 115 2.25 -7.08 9.39
N TYR A 116 1.05 -7.59 9.62
CA TYR A 116 0.44 -7.69 10.94
C TYR A 116 0.91 -8.85 11.82
N THR A 117 1.48 -9.92 11.25
CA THR A 117 1.84 -11.11 12.06
C THR A 117 3.28 -11.57 11.86
N VAL A 118 3.91 -12.02 12.96
CA VAL A 118 5.24 -12.66 12.95
C VAL A 118 5.27 -13.90 12.04
N GLU A 119 4.17 -14.64 11.93
CA GLU A 119 4.08 -15.82 11.07
C GLU A 119 4.11 -15.44 9.58
N ASP A 120 3.35 -14.42 9.19
CA ASP A 120 3.39 -13.89 7.82
C ASP A 120 4.77 -13.33 7.50
N LEU A 121 5.36 -12.54 8.41
CA LEU A 121 6.73 -12.02 8.26
C LEU A 121 7.75 -13.14 8.05
N LYS A 122 7.66 -14.24 8.82
CA LYS A 122 8.54 -15.42 8.63
C LYS A 122 8.31 -16.09 7.28
N THR A 123 7.07 -16.20 6.82
CA THR A 123 6.72 -16.79 5.53
C THR A 123 7.24 -15.94 4.37
N VAL A 124 7.02 -14.63 4.42
CA VAL A 124 7.55 -13.66 3.46
C VAL A 124 9.09 -13.75 3.41
N LYS A 125 9.75 -13.72 4.57
CA LYS A 125 11.22 -13.86 4.66
C LYS A 125 11.70 -15.13 3.95
N LYS A 126 11.07 -16.27 4.23
CA LYS A 126 11.41 -17.56 3.61
C LYS A 126 11.26 -17.51 2.08
N ASN A 127 10.16 -16.94 1.59
CA ASN A 127 9.92 -16.83 0.15
C ASN A 127 10.96 -15.95 -0.55
N ILE A 128 11.29 -14.80 0.03
CA ILE A 128 12.33 -13.91 -0.49
C ILE A 128 13.69 -14.62 -0.48
N MET A 129 14.09 -15.24 0.64
CA MET A 129 15.38 -15.93 0.74
C MET A 129 15.54 -17.06 -0.28
N ASN A 130 14.46 -17.73 -0.64
CA ASN A 130 14.49 -18.85 -1.59
C ASN A 130 14.48 -18.42 -3.07
N GLY A 131 13.97 -17.23 -3.38
CA GLY A 131 13.77 -16.80 -4.78
C GLY A 131 14.50 -15.53 -5.18
N CYS A 132 15.01 -14.75 -4.23
CA CYS A 132 15.59 -13.43 -4.45
C CYS A 132 17.10 -13.48 -4.17
N ASN A 133 17.92 -13.28 -5.21
CA ASN A 133 19.37 -13.24 -5.04
C ASN A 133 19.80 -11.94 -4.35
N GLN A 134 20.15 -12.04 -3.06
CA GLN A 134 20.55 -10.90 -2.23
C GLN A 134 21.89 -10.27 -2.61
N GLU A 135 22.76 -11.00 -3.31
CA GLU A 135 24.03 -10.48 -3.81
C GLU A 135 23.84 -9.66 -5.09
N GLN A 136 22.89 -10.08 -5.92
CA GLN A 136 22.60 -9.44 -7.20
C GLN A 136 21.64 -8.25 -7.07
N PHE A 137 20.66 -8.33 -6.17
CA PHE A 137 19.59 -7.35 -6.08
C PHE A 137 19.50 -6.74 -4.68
N THR A 138 19.90 -5.47 -4.57
CA THR A 138 19.87 -4.70 -3.31
C THR A 138 18.51 -4.71 -2.63
N ILE A 139 17.42 -4.69 -3.40
CA ILE A 139 16.06 -4.72 -2.87
C ILE A 139 15.76 -5.99 -2.06
N CYS A 140 16.29 -7.15 -2.46
CA CYS A 140 16.14 -8.38 -1.68
C CYS A 140 16.71 -8.21 -0.26
N LYS A 141 17.90 -7.60 -0.16
CA LYS A 141 18.57 -7.34 1.12
C LYS A 141 17.79 -6.33 1.98
N GLN A 142 17.26 -5.28 1.35
CA GLN A 142 16.44 -4.27 2.04
C GLN A 142 15.15 -4.88 2.60
N LEU A 143 14.44 -5.69 1.81
CA LEU A 143 13.23 -6.38 2.26
C LEU A 143 13.51 -7.30 3.45
N ILE A 144 14.57 -8.13 3.37
CA ILE A 144 14.96 -9.01 4.47
C ILE A 144 15.31 -8.22 5.74
N THR A 145 15.98 -7.09 5.60
CA THR A 145 16.32 -6.22 6.73
C THR A 145 15.05 -5.68 7.39
N LYS A 146 14.15 -5.07 6.62
CA LYS A 146 12.88 -4.55 7.14
C LYS A 146 12.03 -5.62 7.81
N ILE A 147 11.97 -6.83 7.24
CA ILE A 147 11.22 -7.94 7.84
C ILE A 147 11.84 -8.38 9.16
N ASN A 148 13.17 -8.45 9.26
CA ASN A 148 13.82 -8.78 10.53
C ASN A 148 13.55 -7.72 11.61
N ASP A 149 13.58 -6.44 11.23
CA ASP A 149 13.29 -5.33 12.13
C ASP A 149 11.83 -5.40 12.61
N ALA A 150 10.88 -5.65 11.71
CA ALA A 150 9.47 -5.82 12.04
C ALA A 150 9.24 -7.01 12.99
N ILE A 151 9.89 -8.16 12.74
CA ILE A 151 9.82 -9.32 13.64
C ILE A 151 10.38 -8.98 15.04
N ALA A 152 11.47 -8.23 15.11
CA ALA A 152 12.10 -7.87 16.39
C ALA A 152 11.25 -6.90 17.24
N LEU A 153 10.36 -6.14 16.59
CA LEU A 153 9.45 -5.20 17.25
C LEU A 153 8.13 -5.82 17.72
N GLN A 154 7.79 -7.02 17.23
CA GLN A 154 6.59 -7.75 17.61
C GLN A 154 6.93 -8.79 18.70
N PRO A 155 6.42 -8.64 19.94
CA PRO A 155 6.72 -9.52 21.08
C PRO A 155 6.15 -10.94 20.95
#